data_AF-A0A084DP44-F1
#
_entry.id   AF-A0A084DP44-F1
#
_cell.length_a   1.000
_cell.length_b   1.000
_cell.length_c   1.000
_cell.angle_alpha   90.00
_cell.angle_beta   90.00
_cell.angle_gamma   90.00
#
_symmetry.space_group_name_H-M   'P 1'
#
loop_
_entity.id
_entity.type
_entity.pdbx_description
1 polymer ?
#
loop_
_entity_poly.entity_id
_entity_poly.type
_entity_poly.pdbx_seq_one_letter_code
_entity_poly.pdbx_strand_id
1 'polypeptide(L)'
;METMQVHDAQLRESLIKDWQEHTKQPMAVAARLRERLALPMGAQDLVELAALVAHVFGEHLGDWEAGMDALERLVDAHDDAPADARRRIDRQHAVLEKSRDVHAPLDRFDADDRLYITALALPAITLQQSAAEAEAAFAEAMQLLASSDRHEHRRLFGVVTANLVCDLLERSALSAARRRLLILLAEKSHALWLQDGDETDREKAAFRLTQCYQKCRTPDNYGSGRYPRYLSIEP
;
A
#
# COMPACT_ATOMS: atom_id res chain seq x y z
N MET A 1 -11.67 25.36 -24.88
CA MET A 1 -12.11 25.08 -23.49
C MET A 1 -12.96 23.80 -23.43
N GLU A 2 -13.97 23.66 -24.29
CA GLU A 2 -14.84 22.46 -24.33
C GLU A 2 -14.10 21.15 -24.66
N THR A 3 -13.14 21.19 -25.60
CA THR A 3 -12.33 20.02 -25.98
C THR A 3 -11.43 19.52 -24.84
N MET A 4 -10.90 20.43 -24.01
CA MET A 4 -10.05 20.08 -22.86
C MET A 4 -10.86 19.38 -21.76
N GLN A 5 -12.09 19.84 -21.52
CA GLN A 5 -12.99 19.23 -20.54
C GLN A 5 -13.45 17.81 -20.93
N VAL A 6 -13.63 17.54 -22.22
CA VAL A 6 -13.98 16.18 -22.70
C VAL A 6 -12.80 15.22 -22.55
N HIS A 7 -11.57 15.66 -22.83
CA HIS A 7 -10.37 14.86 -22.61
C HIS A 7 -10.14 14.54 -21.13
N ASP A 8 -10.39 15.51 -20.23
CA ASP A 8 -10.28 15.29 -18.78
C ASP A 8 -11.27 14.22 -18.27
N ALA A 9 -12.50 14.21 -18.78
CA ALA A 9 -13.50 13.23 -18.37
C ALA A 9 -13.12 11.80 -18.80
N GLN A 10 -12.66 11.65 -20.05
CA GLN A 10 -12.22 10.35 -20.56
C GLN A 10 -10.95 9.86 -19.83
N LEU A 11 -10.02 10.77 -19.53
CA LEU A 11 -8.84 10.44 -18.74
C LEU A 11 -9.22 9.91 -17.36
N ARG A 12 -10.11 10.61 -16.64
CA ARG A 12 -10.59 10.18 -15.32
C ARG A 12 -11.25 8.82 -15.33
N GLU A 13 -12.13 8.57 -16.29
CA GLU A 13 -12.75 7.25 -16.44
C GLU A 13 -11.70 6.16 -16.67
N SER A 14 -10.68 6.46 -17.48
CA SER A 14 -9.59 5.52 -17.73
C SER A 14 -8.72 5.26 -16.50
N LEU A 15 -8.45 6.26 -15.66
CA LEU A 15 -7.72 6.10 -14.39
C LEU A 15 -8.52 5.29 -13.38
N ILE A 16 -9.84 5.53 -13.27
CA ILE A 16 -10.74 4.71 -12.43
C ILE A 16 -10.68 3.25 -12.86
N LYS A 17 -10.72 2.99 -14.16
CA LYS A 17 -10.59 1.63 -14.69
C LYS A 17 -9.24 1.01 -14.36
N ASP A 18 -8.15 1.76 -14.48
CA ASP A 18 -6.82 1.26 -14.14
C ASP A 18 -6.69 0.92 -12.65
N TRP A 19 -7.28 1.73 -11.76
CA TRP A 19 -7.41 1.40 -10.34
C TRP A 19 -8.21 0.12 -10.09
N GLN A 20 -9.17 -0.24 -10.93
CA GLN A 20 -9.92 -1.49 -10.78
C GLN A 20 -9.15 -2.71 -11.33
N GLU A 21 -8.31 -2.50 -12.33
CA GLU A 21 -7.63 -3.57 -13.06
C GLU A 21 -6.20 -3.85 -12.54
N HIS A 22 -5.58 -2.95 -11.79
CA HIS A 22 -4.16 -3.03 -11.42
C HIS A 22 -3.77 -4.33 -10.70
N THR A 23 -4.64 -4.88 -9.85
CA THR A 23 -4.34 -6.14 -9.14
C THR A 23 -4.34 -7.37 -10.05
N LYS A 24 -5.12 -7.33 -11.14
CA LYS A 24 -5.28 -8.46 -12.07
C LYS A 24 -4.38 -8.36 -13.29
N GLN A 25 -4.08 -7.14 -13.72
CA GLN A 25 -3.31 -6.87 -14.94
C GLN A 25 -2.26 -5.76 -14.72
N PRO A 26 -1.36 -5.88 -13.72
CA PRO A 26 -0.45 -4.80 -13.35
C PRO A 26 0.47 -4.38 -14.49
N MET A 27 0.95 -5.34 -15.31
CA MET A 27 1.80 -5.03 -16.48
C MET A 27 1.04 -4.25 -17.56
N ALA A 28 -0.22 -4.60 -17.83
CA ALA A 28 -1.03 -3.92 -18.83
C ALA A 28 -1.41 -2.51 -18.37
N VAL A 29 -1.74 -2.36 -17.08
CA VAL A 29 -1.94 -1.05 -16.46
C VAL A 29 -0.68 -0.20 -16.59
N ALA A 30 0.49 -0.71 -16.19
CA ALA A 30 1.76 0.02 -16.31
C ALA A 30 2.06 0.49 -17.74
N ALA A 31 1.77 -0.32 -18.76
CA ALA A 31 1.90 0.09 -20.16
C ALA A 31 0.99 1.28 -20.49
N ARG A 32 -0.29 1.22 -20.11
CA ARG A 32 -1.24 2.34 -20.31
C ARG A 32 -0.85 3.59 -19.54
N LEU A 33 -0.31 3.47 -18.32
CA LEU A 33 0.15 4.65 -17.56
C LEU A 33 1.28 5.37 -18.30
N ARG A 34 2.25 4.62 -18.85
CA ARG A 34 3.36 5.19 -19.63
C ARG A 34 2.90 5.95 -20.88
N GLU A 35 1.85 5.46 -21.55
CA GLU A 35 1.27 6.13 -22.72
C GLU A 35 0.63 7.48 -22.37
N ARG A 36 0.22 7.69 -21.11
CA ARG A 36 -0.49 8.90 -20.68
C ARG A 36 0.40 9.98 -20.08
N LEU A 37 1.68 9.71 -19.81
CA LEU A 37 2.57 10.63 -19.09
C LEU A 37 2.65 12.03 -19.74
N ALA A 38 2.59 12.10 -21.07
CA ALA A 38 2.69 13.36 -21.82
C ALA A 38 1.34 13.91 -22.33
N LEU A 39 0.21 13.31 -21.94
CA LEU A 39 -1.10 13.81 -22.33
C LEU A 39 -1.44 15.08 -21.53
N PRO A 40 -2.00 16.13 -22.15
CA PRO A 40 -2.48 17.30 -21.40
C PRO A 40 -3.53 16.88 -20.36
N MET A 41 -3.35 17.30 -19.12
CA MET A 41 -4.27 16.97 -18.03
C MET A 41 -4.26 18.02 -16.92
N GLY A 42 -5.35 18.09 -16.15
CA GLY A 42 -5.42 18.96 -14.98
C GLY A 42 -4.54 18.47 -13.82
N ALA A 43 -4.21 19.40 -12.92
CA ALA A 43 -3.33 19.13 -11.76
C ALA A 43 -3.81 17.96 -10.87
N GLN A 44 -5.13 17.77 -10.73
CA GLN A 44 -5.67 16.66 -9.95
C GLN A 44 -5.42 15.31 -10.64
N ASP A 45 -5.64 15.25 -11.95
CA ASP A 45 -5.45 14.02 -12.74
C ASP A 45 -3.96 13.66 -12.84
N LEU A 46 -3.08 14.67 -12.83
CA LEU A 46 -1.63 14.51 -12.75
C LEU A 46 -1.18 13.82 -11.45
N VAL A 47 -1.71 14.29 -10.31
CA VAL A 47 -1.41 13.71 -8.99
C VAL A 47 -1.95 12.28 -8.88
N GLU A 48 -3.14 12.04 -9.43
CA GLU A 48 -3.77 10.71 -9.43
C GLU A 48 -2.96 9.72 -10.29
N LEU A 49 -2.51 10.14 -11.48
CA LEU A 49 -1.65 9.35 -12.35
C LEU A 49 -0.33 9.01 -11.66
N ALA A 50 0.30 10.00 -10.99
CA ALA A 50 1.54 9.78 -10.24
C ALA A 50 1.38 8.77 -9.10
N ALA A 51 0.28 8.86 -8.33
CA ALA A 51 -0.01 7.92 -7.25
C ALA A 51 -0.20 6.50 -7.79
N LEU A 52 -0.93 6.34 -8.90
CA LEU A 52 -1.13 5.04 -9.52
C LEU A 52 0.14 4.46 -10.14
N VAL A 53 1.02 5.30 -10.70
CA VAL A 53 2.37 4.89 -11.14
C VAL A 53 3.16 4.35 -9.94
N ALA A 54 3.28 5.10 -8.85
CA ALA A 54 4.02 4.65 -7.68
C ALA A 54 3.44 3.35 -7.09
N HIS A 55 2.10 3.23 -7.04
CA HIS A 55 1.42 2.03 -6.56
C HIS A 55 1.71 0.79 -7.43
N VAL A 56 1.51 0.89 -8.75
CA VAL A 56 1.67 -0.26 -9.67
C VAL A 56 3.14 -0.68 -9.75
N PHE A 57 4.05 0.26 -9.95
CA PHE A 57 5.48 -0.04 -10.05
C PHE A 57 6.08 -0.49 -8.73
N GLY A 58 5.64 0.12 -7.62
CA GLY A 58 6.13 -0.19 -6.28
C GLY A 58 5.63 -1.51 -5.74
N GLU A 59 4.31 -1.66 -5.64
CA GLU A 59 3.69 -2.77 -4.92
C GLU A 59 3.52 -4.01 -5.80
N HIS A 60 3.05 -3.84 -7.04
CA HIS A 60 2.65 -4.97 -7.89
C HIS A 60 3.78 -5.50 -8.75
N LEU A 61 4.59 -4.61 -9.33
CA LEU A 61 5.67 -5.00 -10.23
C LEU A 61 7.02 -5.16 -9.51
N GLY A 62 7.26 -4.41 -8.43
CA GLY A 62 8.59 -4.33 -7.80
C GLY A 62 9.66 -3.68 -8.69
N ASP A 63 9.24 -2.97 -9.75
CA ASP A 63 10.12 -2.29 -10.70
C ASP A 63 10.22 -0.80 -10.33
N TRP A 64 10.88 -0.55 -9.20
CA TRP A 64 10.94 0.79 -8.58
C TRP A 64 11.63 1.81 -9.48
N GLU A 65 12.69 1.41 -10.19
CA GLU A 65 13.44 2.27 -11.08
C GLU A 65 12.58 2.73 -12.26
N ALA A 66 11.87 1.83 -12.93
CA ALA A 66 10.98 2.23 -14.01
C ALA A 66 9.80 3.10 -13.53
N GLY A 67 9.39 2.95 -12.27
CA GLY A 67 8.40 3.83 -11.64
C GLY A 67 8.95 5.24 -11.42
N MET A 68 10.18 5.37 -10.89
CA MET A 68 10.84 6.66 -10.70
C MET A 68 11.05 7.38 -12.03
N ASP A 69 11.59 6.67 -13.04
CA ASP A 69 11.75 7.19 -14.41
C ASP A 69 10.42 7.69 -15.00
N ALA A 70 9.31 6.97 -14.74
CA ALA A 70 8.00 7.38 -15.21
C ALA A 70 7.50 8.66 -14.52
N LEU A 71 7.77 8.84 -13.22
CA LEU A 71 7.43 10.05 -12.48
C LEU A 71 8.29 11.24 -12.90
N GLU A 72 9.59 11.04 -13.17
CA GLU A 72 10.46 12.09 -13.70
C GLU A 72 9.96 12.58 -15.07
N ARG A 73 9.65 11.64 -15.98
CA ARG A 73 9.06 11.97 -17.29
C ARG A 73 7.71 12.68 -17.19
N LEU A 74 6.91 12.35 -16.17
CA LEU A 74 5.65 13.03 -15.89
C LEU A 74 5.90 14.49 -15.49
N VAL A 75 6.89 14.74 -14.62
CA VAL A 75 7.25 16.10 -14.19
C VAL A 75 7.81 16.92 -15.36
N ASP A 76 8.63 16.32 -16.21
CA ASP A 76 9.23 16.98 -17.38
C ASP A 76 8.18 17.35 -18.44
N ALA A 77 7.19 16.49 -18.65
CA ALA A 77 6.12 16.74 -19.63
C ALA A 77 5.10 17.80 -19.17
N HIS A 78 5.06 18.11 -17.88
CA HIS A 78 4.13 19.05 -17.25
C HIS A 78 4.90 20.12 -16.48
N ASP A 79 5.76 20.85 -17.20
CA ASP A 79 6.67 21.86 -16.63
C ASP A 79 5.92 23.08 -16.03
N ASP A 80 4.66 23.28 -16.39
CA ASP A 80 3.75 24.31 -15.89
C ASP A 80 2.87 23.86 -14.71
N ALA A 81 3.02 22.61 -14.23
CA ALA A 81 2.22 22.08 -13.14
C ALA A 81 2.32 22.94 -11.86
N PRO A 82 1.20 23.21 -11.16
CA PRO A 82 1.21 23.97 -9.91
C PRO A 82 2.13 23.37 -8.85
N ALA A 83 2.72 24.21 -8.00
CA ALA A 83 3.68 23.79 -6.97
C ALA A 83 3.13 22.71 -6.01
N ASP A 84 1.84 22.76 -5.64
CA ASP A 84 1.21 21.72 -4.82
C ASP A 84 1.16 20.36 -5.53
N ALA A 85 0.84 20.34 -6.83
CA ALA A 85 0.85 19.11 -7.62
C ALA A 85 2.27 18.53 -7.71
N ARG A 86 3.27 19.37 -7.98
CA ARG A 86 4.69 18.97 -8.00
C ARG A 86 5.13 18.35 -6.68
N ARG A 87 4.80 18.98 -5.54
CA ARG A 87 5.13 18.45 -4.21
C ARG A 87 4.47 17.09 -3.97
N ARG A 88 3.24 16.87 -4.45
CA ARG A 88 2.56 15.57 -4.32
C ARG A 88 3.16 14.48 -5.20
N ILE A 89 3.59 14.82 -6.42
CA ILE A 89 4.32 13.90 -7.31
C ILE A 89 5.68 13.54 -6.70
N ASP A 90 6.37 14.54 -6.13
CA ASP A 90 7.65 14.36 -5.45
C ASP A 90 7.55 13.42 -4.23
N ARG A 91 6.43 13.48 -3.47
CA ARG A 91 6.14 12.46 -2.45
C ARG A 91 5.99 11.05 -3.06
N GLN A 92 5.35 10.89 -4.22
CA GLN A 92 5.23 9.57 -4.87
C GLN A 92 6.58 9.03 -5.32
N HIS A 93 7.48 9.90 -5.78
CA HIS A 93 8.85 9.53 -6.07
C HIS A 93 9.56 9.02 -4.80
N ALA A 94 9.44 9.75 -3.70
CA ALA A 94 10.01 9.34 -2.41
C ALA A 94 9.41 8.03 -1.86
N VAL A 95 8.14 7.73 -2.15
CA VAL A 95 7.53 6.43 -1.84
C VAL A 95 8.27 5.31 -2.57
N LEU A 96 8.60 5.48 -3.86
CA LEU A 96 9.38 4.49 -4.61
C LEU A 96 10.82 4.39 -4.11
N GLU A 97 11.47 5.52 -3.81
CA GLU A 97 12.83 5.53 -3.23
C GLU A 97 12.88 4.76 -1.91
N LYS A 98 11.94 5.02 -1.00
CA LYS A 98 11.80 4.33 0.29
C LYS A 98 11.41 2.86 0.11
N SER A 99 10.60 2.56 -0.91
CA SER A 99 10.22 1.18 -1.25
C SER A 99 11.40 0.36 -1.77
N ARG A 100 12.39 1.01 -2.40
CA ARG A 100 13.64 0.39 -2.85
C ARG A 100 14.66 0.25 -1.73
N ASP A 101 14.80 1.30 -0.92
CA ASP A 101 15.71 1.35 0.21
C ASP A 101 14.98 1.83 1.45
N VAL A 102 14.75 0.91 2.41
CA VAL A 102 14.08 1.23 3.68
C VAL A 102 14.82 2.31 4.48
N HIS A 103 16.11 2.54 4.21
CA HIS A 103 16.93 3.55 4.85
C HIS A 103 17.05 4.84 4.04
N ALA A 104 16.32 4.97 2.92
CA ALA A 104 16.31 6.19 2.12
C ALA A 104 15.98 7.42 3.01
N PRO A 105 16.80 8.49 2.94
CA PRO A 105 16.62 9.65 3.80
C PRO A 105 15.40 10.46 3.35
N LEU A 106 14.58 10.87 4.32
CA LEU A 106 13.41 11.71 4.09
C LEU A 106 13.58 13.11 4.69
N ASP A 107 14.83 13.55 4.88
CA ASP A 107 15.15 14.78 5.62
C ASP A 107 14.59 16.06 4.95
N ARG A 108 14.44 16.02 3.62
CA ARG A 108 13.84 17.11 2.83
C ARG A 108 12.33 17.25 3.01
N PHE A 109 11.68 16.25 3.59
CA PHE A 109 10.24 16.22 3.84
C PHE A 109 9.94 16.63 5.29
N ASP A 110 8.79 17.28 5.50
CA ASP A 110 8.27 17.54 6.84
C ASP A 110 7.74 16.24 7.50
N ALA A 111 7.35 16.32 8.77
CA ALA A 111 6.92 15.14 9.54
C ALA A 111 5.66 14.46 8.94
N ASP A 112 4.73 15.26 8.41
CA ASP A 112 3.48 14.75 7.82
C ASP A 112 3.79 13.97 6.53
N ASP A 113 4.69 14.51 5.71
CA ASP A 113 5.18 13.86 4.48
C ASP A 113 5.96 12.59 4.78
N ARG A 114 6.84 12.62 5.79
CA ARG A 114 7.62 11.43 6.19
C ARG A 114 6.70 10.28 6.58
N LEU A 115 5.64 10.55 7.36
CA LEU A 115 4.67 9.53 7.72
C LEU A 115 3.92 9.04 6.49
N TYR A 116 3.44 9.94 5.63
CA TYR A 116 2.74 9.58 4.39
C TYR A 116 3.59 8.66 3.50
N ILE A 117 4.85 9.06 3.25
CA ILE A 117 5.80 8.33 2.41
C ILE A 117 6.09 6.95 3.01
N THR A 118 6.42 6.90 4.31
CA THR A 118 6.75 5.63 4.99
C THR A 118 5.54 4.69 5.05
N ALA A 119 4.34 5.22 5.30
CA ALA A 119 3.12 4.44 5.30
C ALA A 119 2.83 3.86 3.92
N LEU A 120 2.92 4.65 2.84
CA LEU A 120 2.63 4.15 1.50
C LEU A 120 3.74 3.26 0.90
N ALA A 121 4.99 3.37 1.37
CA ALA A 121 6.06 2.45 0.98
C ALA A 121 5.95 1.08 1.68
N LEU A 122 5.30 1.01 2.85
CA LEU A 122 5.24 -0.19 3.68
C LEU A 122 4.67 -1.43 2.94
N PRO A 123 3.58 -1.36 2.14
CA PRO A 123 3.10 -2.50 1.38
C PRO A 123 4.13 -3.04 0.39
N ALA A 124 4.75 -2.16 -0.41
CA ALA A 124 5.78 -2.56 -1.37
C ALA A 124 6.97 -3.24 -0.68
N ILE A 125 7.48 -2.66 0.42
CA ILE A 125 8.57 -3.25 1.22
C ILE A 125 8.13 -4.63 1.75
N THR A 126 6.92 -4.74 2.30
CA THR A 126 6.42 -5.99 2.89
C THR A 126 6.24 -7.11 1.87
N LEU A 127 5.75 -6.76 0.68
CA LEU A 127 5.38 -7.73 -0.34
C LEU A 127 6.57 -8.14 -1.22
N GLN A 128 7.51 -7.23 -1.47
CA GLN A 128 8.64 -7.40 -2.39
C GLN A 128 9.99 -7.64 -1.69
N GLN A 129 10.17 -7.13 -0.47
CA GLN A 129 11.43 -7.27 0.27
C GLN A 129 11.36 -8.31 1.40
N SER A 130 12.31 -8.24 2.35
CA SER A 130 12.39 -9.12 3.51
C SER A 130 11.42 -8.72 4.62
N ALA A 131 11.10 -9.68 5.50
CA ALA A 131 10.29 -9.40 6.68
C ALA A 131 11.00 -8.44 7.66
N ALA A 132 12.34 -8.43 7.69
CA ALA A 132 13.10 -7.54 8.57
C ALA A 132 13.02 -6.08 8.11
N GLU A 133 13.13 -5.82 6.81
CA GLU A 133 12.94 -4.47 6.24
C GLU A 133 11.51 -3.99 6.44
N ALA A 134 10.52 -4.87 6.27
CA ALA A 134 9.13 -4.56 6.54
C ALA A 134 8.87 -4.22 8.02
N GLU A 135 9.45 -4.98 8.95
CA GLU A 135 9.37 -4.68 10.39
C GLU A 135 10.04 -3.33 10.73
N ALA A 136 11.16 -3.01 10.10
CA ALA A 136 11.85 -1.72 10.29
C ALA A 136 11.00 -0.55 9.77
N ALA A 137 10.46 -0.65 8.55
CA ALA A 137 9.58 0.36 7.97
C ALA A 137 8.30 0.55 8.80
N PHE A 138 7.72 -0.56 9.29
CA PHE A 138 6.55 -0.51 10.15
C PHE A 138 6.84 0.18 11.48
N ALA A 139 7.99 -0.12 12.11
CA ALA A 139 8.41 0.52 13.34
C ALA A 139 8.63 2.03 13.15
N GLU A 140 9.26 2.45 12.06
CA GLU A 140 9.44 3.86 11.69
C GLU A 140 8.08 4.56 11.52
N ALA A 141 7.16 3.96 10.75
CA ALA A 141 5.81 4.51 10.56
C ALA A 141 5.05 4.67 11.88
N MET A 142 5.16 3.69 12.79
CA MET A 142 4.56 3.76 14.12
C MET A 142 5.16 4.86 14.99
N GLN A 143 6.48 5.11 14.90
CA GLN A 143 7.14 6.20 15.62
C GLN A 143 6.68 7.57 15.10
N LEU A 144 6.64 7.74 13.77
CA LEU A 144 6.14 8.94 13.13
C LEU A 144 4.66 9.18 13.51
N LEU A 145 3.84 8.13 13.50
CA LEU A 145 2.44 8.22 13.89
C LEU A 145 2.26 8.60 15.37
N ALA A 146 3.10 8.08 16.27
CA ALA A 146 3.05 8.41 17.69
C ALA A 146 3.38 9.89 17.98
N SER A 147 4.12 10.54 17.08
CA SER A 147 4.40 11.98 17.15
C SER A 147 3.31 12.87 16.53
N SER A 148 2.25 12.26 15.97
CA SER A 148 1.18 12.94 15.26
C SER A 148 -0.17 12.75 15.96
N ASP A 149 -0.79 13.86 16.37
CA ASP A 149 -2.14 13.85 16.94
C ASP A 149 -3.26 13.89 15.89
N ARG A 150 -2.90 13.96 14.60
CA ARG A 150 -3.85 14.14 13.49
C ARG A 150 -4.67 12.88 13.21
N HIS A 151 -5.99 13.04 13.16
CA HIS A 151 -6.93 11.97 12.81
C HIS A 151 -6.69 11.42 11.40
N GLU A 152 -6.35 12.28 10.44
CA GLU A 152 -6.12 11.86 9.05
C GLU A 152 -4.94 10.88 8.93
N HIS A 153 -3.91 11.07 9.75
CA HIS A 153 -2.73 10.22 9.77
C HIS A 153 -3.02 8.83 10.34
N ARG A 154 -3.77 8.75 11.44
CA ARG A 154 -4.22 7.47 12.00
C ARG A 154 -5.13 6.74 11.02
N ARG A 155 -6.03 7.46 10.35
CA ARG A 155 -6.90 6.88 9.31
C ARG A 155 -6.10 6.38 8.11
N LEU A 156 -5.16 7.15 7.58
CA LEU A 156 -4.26 6.73 6.50
C LEU A 156 -3.56 5.42 6.86
N PHE A 157 -2.91 5.37 8.03
CA PHE A 157 -2.17 4.19 8.43
C PHE A 157 -3.07 2.99 8.74
N GLY A 158 -4.27 3.24 9.28
CA GLY A 158 -5.32 2.22 9.44
C GLY A 158 -5.72 1.58 8.11
N VAL A 159 -5.93 2.37 7.05
CA VAL A 159 -6.25 1.87 5.70
C VAL A 159 -5.11 1.07 5.12
N VAL A 160 -3.89 1.61 5.13
CA VAL A 160 -2.69 0.94 4.61
C VAL A 160 -2.50 -0.43 5.28
N THR A 161 -2.52 -0.46 6.62
CA THR A 161 -2.32 -1.71 7.37
C THR A 161 -3.46 -2.70 7.17
N ALA A 162 -4.70 -2.22 7.04
CA ALA A 162 -5.84 -3.09 6.76
C ALA A 162 -5.74 -3.78 5.40
N ASN A 163 -5.34 -3.05 4.36
CA ASN A 163 -5.16 -3.61 3.02
C ASN A 163 -3.98 -4.60 2.98
N LEU A 164 -2.85 -4.22 3.56
CA LEU A 164 -1.68 -5.10 3.63
C LEU A 164 -1.95 -6.41 4.40
N VAL A 165 -2.77 -6.34 5.45
CA VAL A 165 -3.24 -7.54 6.16
C VAL A 165 -4.04 -8.46 5.24
N CYS A 166 -4.93 -7.90 4.40
CA CYS A 166 -5.65 -8.69 3.40
C CYS A 166 -4.69 -9.36 2.41
N ASP A 167 -3.72 -8.62 1.86
CA ASP A 167 -2.77 -9.16 0.89
C ASP A 167 -1.96 -10.33 1.47
N LEU A 168 -1.49 -10.20 2.72
CA LEU A 168 -0.78 -11.27 3.41
C LEU A 168 -1.70 -12.46 3.78
N LEU A 169 -2.97 -12.20 4.11
CA LEU A 169 -3.96 -13.25 4.37
C LEU A 169 -4.26 -14.10 3.12
N GLU A 170 -4.27 -13.48 1.94
CA GLU A 170 -4.54 -14.16 0.67
C GLU A 170 -3.38 -15.03 0.19
N ARG A 171 -2.15 -14.76 0.64
CA ARG A 171 -0.98 -15.60 0.29
C ARG A 171 -1.15 -17.03 0.80
N SER A 172 -0.98 -18.01 -0.08
CA SER A 172 -1.13 -19.43 0.25
C SER A 172 -0.15 -19.90 1.33
N ALA A 173 1.07 -19.37 1.32
CA ALA A 173 2.11 -19.67 2.29
C ALA A 173 2.78 -18.40 2.83
N LEU A 174 3.09 -18.42 4.13
CA LEU A 174 3.85 -17.38 4.82
C LEU A 174 4.98 -18.04 5.62
N SER A 175 6.18 -17.46 5.54
CA SER A 175 7.30 -17.82 6.40
C SER A 175 6.97 -17.49 7.86
N ALA A 176 7.69 -18.09 8.81
CA ALA A 176 7.49 -17.81 10.24
C ALA A 176 7.66 -16.31 10.57
N ALA A 177 8.62 -15.63 9.92
CA ALA A 177 8.80 -14.19 10.07
C ALA A 177 7.59 -13.39 9.54
N ARG A 178 7.11 -13.70 8.33
CA ARG A 178 5.92 -13.04 7.76
C ARG A 178 4.65 -13.33 8.55
N ARG A 179 4.51 -14.51 9.19
CA ARG A 179 3.39 -14.80 10.11
C ARG A 179 3.43 -13.91 11.35
N ARG A 180 4.61 -13.68 11.94
CA ARG A 180 4.76 -12.76 13.09
C ARG A 180 4.41 -11.33 12.68
N LEU A 181 4.95 -10.87 11.55
CA LEU A 181 4.64 -9.55 10.99
C LEU A 181 3.14 -9.39 10.70
N LEU A 182 2.48 -10.40 10.12
CA LEU A 182 1.03 -10.38 9.88
C LEU A 182 0.22 -10.18 11.18
N ILE A 183 0.56 -10.91 12.25
CA ILE A 183 -0.10 -10.73 13.54
C ILE A 183 0.12 -9.30 14.06
N LEU A 184 1.37 -8.82 14.05
CA LEU A 184 1.70 -7.48 14.50
C LEU A 184 0.92 -6.40 13.73
N LEU A 185 0.89 -6.49 12.40
CA LEU A 185 0.13 -5.58 11.53
C LEU A 185 -1.37 -5.62 11.86
N ALA A 186 -1.94 -6.82 12.01
CA ALA A 186 -3.36 -6.99 12.28
C ALA A 186 -3.76 -6.45 13.67
N GLU A 187 -2.95 -6.69 14.70
CA GLU A 187 -3.20 -6.17 16.05
C GLU A 187 -3.15 -4.64 16.07
N LYS A 188 -2.16 -4.03 15.40
CA LYS A 188 -2.03 -2.57 15.33
C LYS A 188 -3.12 -1.93 14.46
N SER A 189 -3.45 -2.52 13.31
CA SER A 189 -4.57 -2.06 12.49
C SER A 189 -5.88 -2.11 13.27
N HIS A 190 -6.14 -3.20 14.00
CA HIS A 190 -7.31 -3.32 14.86
C HIS A 190 -7.35 -2.26 15.96
N ALA A 191 -6.22 -1.98 16.61
CA ALA A 191 -6.16 -0.92 17.63
C ALA A 191 -6.48 0.48 17.04
N LEU A 192 -5.98 0.79 15.84
CA LEU A 192 -6.27 2.05 15.15
C LEU A 192 -7.75 2.17 14.78
N TRP A 193 -8.34 1.11 14.23
CA TRP A 193 -9.75 1.11 13.87
C TRP A 193 -10.68 1.14 15.08
N LEU A 194 -10.28 0.57 16.23
CA LEU A 194 -11.01 0.76 17.49
C LEU A 194 -11.05 2.23 17.93
N GLN A 195 -9.99 2.97 17.68
CA GLN A 195 -9.85 4.37 18.08
C GLN A 195 -10.57 5.34 17.13
N ASP A 196 -10.35 5.23 15.82
CA ASP A 196 -10.79 6.22 14.82
C ASP A 196 -11.76 5.67 13.76
N GLY A 197 -12.12 4.38 13.83
CA GLY A 197 -13.03 3.72 12.89
C GLY A 197 -14.50 3.89 13.23
N ASP A 198 -15.35 3.81 12.20
CA ASP A 198 -16.79 3.62 12.39
C ASP A 198 -17.11 2.18 12.84
N GLU A 199 -18.40 1.85 12.99
CA GLU A 199 -18.83 0.49 13.35
C GLU A 199 -18.35 -0.56 12.33
N THR A 200 -18.47 -0.26 11.04
CA THR A 200 -18.08 -1.18 9.97
C THR A 200 -16.55 -1.38 9.92
N ASP A 201 -15.77 -0.32 10.11
CA ASP A 201 -14.31 -0.37 10.18
C ASP A 201 -13.85 -1.28 11.33
N ARG A 202 -14.48 -1.13 12.51
CA ARG A 202 -14.17 -1.94 13.71
C ARG A 202 -14.49 -3.41 13.53
N GLU A 203 -15.68 -3.73 13.01
CA GLU A 203 -16.09 -5.11 12.73
C GLU A 203 -15.14 -5.80 11.73
N LYS A 204 -14.82 -5.11 10.63
CA LYS A 204 -13.88 -5.63 9.61
C LYS A 204 -12.50 -5.88 10.22
N ALA A 205 -11.99 -4.95 11.04
CA ALA A 205 -10.69 -5.10 11.67
C ALA A 205 -10.66 -6.28 12.66
N ALA A 206 -11.69 -6.45 13.48
CA ALA A 206 -11.81 -7.58 14.42
C ALA A 206 -11.91 -8.93 13.68
N PHE A 207 -12.68 -8.97 12.59
CA PHE A 207 -12.78 -10.14 11.72
C PHE A 207 -11.42 -10.52 11.11
N ARG A 208 -10.70 -9.55 10.51
CA ARG A 208 -9.37 -9.78 9.94
C ARG A 208 -8.35 -10.25 10.98
N LEU A 209 -8.36 -9.68 12.19
CA LEU A 209 -7.47 -10.10 13.27
C LEU A 209 -7.70 -11.58 13.64
N THR A 210 -8.97 -11.99 13.72
CA THR A 210 -9.33 -13.39 13.97
C THR A 210 -8.82 -14.31 12.85
N GLN A 211 -9.00 -13.92 11.59
CA GLN A 211 -8.48 -14.68 10.44
C GLN A 211 -6.94 -14.79 10.48
N CYS A 212 -6.24 -13.71 10.87
CA CYS A 212 -4.79 -13.71 11.00
C CYS A 212 -4.31 -14.71 12.06
N TYR A 213 -4.96 -14.73 13.23
CA TYR A 213 -4.65 -15.71 14.26
C TYR A 213 -4.91 -17.13 13.80
N GLN A 214 -6.03 -17.39 13.14
CA GLN A 214 -6.31 -18.70 12.57
C GLN A 214 -5.20 -19.09 11.58
N LYS A 215 -4.92 -18.27 10.57
CA LYS A 215 -3.89 -18.56 9.56
C LYS A 215 -2.51 -18.81 10.16
N CYS A 216 -2.11 -18.01 11.15
CA CYS A 216 -0.76 -18.06 11.71
C CYS A 216 -0.57 -19.12 12.78
N ARG A 217 -1.62 -19.43 13.57
CA ARG A 217 -1.57 -20.37 14.72
C ARG A 217 -2.11 -21.75 14.40
N THR A 218 -2.71 -21.95 13.22
CA THR A 218 -3.13 -23.29 12.78
C THR A 218 -1.89 -24.20 12.69
N PRO A 219 -1.84 -25.30 13.46
CA PRO A 219 -0.72 -26.25 13.40
C PRO A 219 -0.57 -26.89 12.03
N ASP A 220 0.64 -27.29 11.69
CA ASP A 220 0.86 -28.15 10.52
C ASP A 220 0.07 -29.45 10.70
N ASN A 221 -0.71 -29.83 9.67
CA ASN A 221 -1.66 -30.96 9.70
C ASN A 221 -2.93 -30.75 10.54
N TYR A 222 -3.37 -29.50 10.73
CA TYR A 222 -4.73 -29.20 11.21
C TYR A 222 -5.79 -29.54 10.15
N GLY A 223 -5.96 -30.83 9.87
CA GLY A 223 -7.09 -31.36 9.12
C GLY A 223 -8.30 -31.54 10.03
N SER A 224 -9.49 -31.58 9.45
CA SER A 224 -10.67 -32.04 10.19
C SER A 224 -10.39 -33.48 10.63
N GLY A 225 -10.01 -33.68 11.89
CA GLY A 225 -9.94 -35.00 12.51
C GLY A 225 -11.35 -35.57 12.61
N ARG A 226 -11.92 -35.95 11.46
CA ARG A 226 -13.25 -36.57 11.36
C ARG A 226 -13.23 -37.99 11.89
N TYR A 227 -12.05 -38.60 11.91
CA TYR A 227 -11.83 -39.92 12.47
C TYR A 227 -11.04 -39.79 13.78
N PRO A 228 -11.50 -40.46 14.85
CA PRO A 228 -10.73 -40.58 16.08
C PRO A 228 -9.36 -41.18 15.76
N ARG A 229 -8.28 -40.62 16.30
CA ARG A 229 -6.98 -41.30 16.28
C ARG A 229 -7.09 -42.46 17.27
N TYR A 230 -7.47 -43.64 16.77
CA TYR A 230 -7.85 -44.82 17.57
C TYR A 230 -6.83 -45.20 18.66
N LEU A 231 -5.53 -44.96 18.42
CA LEU A 231 -4.44 -45.16 19.40
C LEU A 231 -4.57 -44.36 20.71
N SER A 232 -5.46 -43.36 20.75
CA SER A 232 -5.68 -42.51 21.93
C SER A 232 -7.08 -42.68 22.54
N ILE A 233 -7.91 -43.56 21.98
CA ILE A 233 -9.35 -43.65 22.30
C ILE A 233 -9.76 -45.07 22.69
N GLU A 234 -9.10 -46.11 22.16
CA GLU A 234 -9.31 -47.50 22.60
C GLU A 234 -7.95 -48.15 22.93
N PRO A 235 -7.80 -48.80 24.11
CA PRO A 235 -6.57 -49.47 24.53
C PRO A 235 -6.26 -50.75 23.75
#